data_AF-A0A1S3UB02-F1
#
_entry.id   AF-A0A1S3UB02-F1
#
_cell.length_a   1.000
_cell.length_b   1.000
_cell.length_c   1.000
_cell.angle_alpha   90.00
_cell.angle_beta   90.00
_cell.angle_gamma   90.00
#
_symmetry.space_group_name_H-M   'P 1'
#
loop_
_entity.id
_entity.type
_entity.pdbx_description
1 polymer ?
#
loop_
_entity_poly.entity_id
_entity_poly.type
_entity_poly.pdbx_seq_one_letter_code
_entity_poly.pdbx_strand_id
1 'polypeptide(L)'
;MEIFKKLEINIPFSEALQQMPSYAKFLKELLSKKRKYIEEETIEVQGNCNVIIEKLIPPKLKDLGSFTIPYTIGNIYVGKALIDLGASINLMPLSMFKEIEGLELKPTRMTLQLADRSLKYRNG
;
A
#
# COMPACT_ATOMS: atom_id res chain seq x y z
N MET A 1 2.47 -14.36 -11.61
CA MET A 1 3.50 -13.32 -11.46
C MET A 1 3.86 -12.82 -12.83
N GLU A 2 3.20 -11.77 -13.29
CA GLU A 2 3.49 -11.12 -14.57
C GLU A 2 4.13 -9.76 -14.29
N ILE A 3 5.38 -9.76 -13.79
CA ILE A 3 5.95 -8.57 -13.15
C ILE A 3 6.69 -7.67 -14.17
N PHE A 4 6.91 -8.12 -15.41
CA PHE A 4 7.49 -7.25 -16.45
C PHE A 4 6.85 -7.51 -17.82
N LYS A 5 5.67 -6.91 -18.05
CA LYS A 5 5.02 -6.96 -19.36
C LYS A 5 5.63 -5.98 -20.38
N LYS A 6 6.26 -4.90 -19.91
CA LYS A 6 6.85 -3.86 -20.77
C LYS A 6 8.01 -3.18 -20.05
N LEU A 7 9.14 -3.03 -20.76
CA LEU A 7 10.30 -2.24 -20.34
C LEU A 7 10.64 -1.30 -21.48
N GLU A 8 10.60 0.01 -21.22
CA GLU A 8 10.98 1.05 -22.17
C GLU A 8 12.22 1.77 -21.63
N ILE A 9 13.25 1.89 -22.48
CA ILE A 9 14.51 2.55 -22.15
C ILE A 9 14.76 3.61 -23.23
N ASN A 10 14.92 4.86 -22.81
CA ASN A 10 15.26 5.96 -23.70
C ASN A 10 16.76 6.24 -23.60
N ILE A 11 17.51 5.89 -24.65
CA ILE A 11 18.94 6.21 -24.80
C ILE A 11 19.20 6.79 -26.20
N PRO A 12 20.25 7.61 -26.37
CA PRO A 12 20.66 8.10 -27.68
C PRO A 12 20.92 6.94 -28.66
N PHE A 13 20.52 7.13 -29.92
CA PHE A 13 20.60 6.06 -30.93
C PHE A 13 22.03 5.58 -31.19
N SER A 14 23.01 6.49 -31.21
CA SER A 14 24.42 6.14 -31.39
C SER A 14 24.95 5.24 -30.27
N GLU A 15 24.56 5.52 -29.03
CA GLU A 15 24.94 4.76 -27.86
C GLU A 15 24.25 3.39 -27.84
N ALA A 16 22.99 3.34 -28.27
CA ALA A 16 22.26 2.09 -28.47
C ALA A 16 22.97 1.18 -29.49
N LEU A 17 23.40 1.72 -30.64
CA LEU A 17 24.12 0.95 -31.66
C LEU A 17 25.44 0.38 -31.13
N GLN A 18 26.18 1.15 -30.33
CA GLN A 18 27.44 0.70 -29.74
C GLN A 18 27.23 -0.38 -28.68
N GLN A 19 26.17 -0.27 -27.87
CA GLN A 19 25.91 -1.17 -26.75
C GLN A 19 25.06 -2.40 -27.11
N MET A 20 24.40 -2.39 -28.27
CA MET A 20 23.53 -3.46 -28.75
C MET A 20 24.18 -4.86 -28.72
N PRO A 21 25.43 -5.05 -29.21
CA PRO A 21 26.08 -6.37 -29.16
C PRO A 21 26.31 -6.88 -27.73
N SER A 22 26.72 -5.97 -26.83
CA SER A 22 26.95 -6.22 -25.40
C SER A 22 25.65 -6.65 -24.71
N TYR A 23 24.58 -5.89 -24.97
CA TYR A 23 23.27 -6.12 -24.39
C TYR A 23 22.64 -7.43 -24.89
N ALA A 24 22.77 -7.73 -26.18
CA ALA A 24 22.31 -8.99 -26.76
C ALA A 24 23.04 -10.20 -26.14
N LYS A 25 24.35 -10.09 -25.89
CA LYS A 25 25.12 -11.13 -25.20
C LYS A 25 24.66 -11.30 -23.74
N PHE A 26 24.47 -10.21 -23.02
CA PHE A 26 23.99 -10.20 -21.64
C PHE A 26 22.61 -10.86 -21.50
N LEU A 27 21.64 -10.48 -22.36
CA LEU A 27 20.29 -11.06 -22.34
C LEU A 27 20.32 -12.57 -22.66
N LYS A 28 21.16 -12.99 -23.62
CA LYS A 28 21.34 -14.42 -23.91
C LYS A 28 21.89 -15.18 -22.70
N GLU A 29 22.88 -14.63 -21.99
CA GLU A 29 23.44 -15.25 -20.77
C GLU A 29 22.41 -15.33 -19.63
N LEU A 30 21.63 -14.27 -19.43
CA LEU A 30 20.58 -14.18 -18.43
C LEU A 30 19.48 -15.23 -18.69
N LEU A 31 18.98 -15.30 -19.92
CA LEU A 31 17.92 -16.22 -20.32
C LEU A 31 18.39 -17.68 -20.35
N SER A 32 19.66 -17.91 -20.66
CA SER A 32 20.22 -19.28 -20.69
C SER A 32 20.55 -19.82 -19.29
N LYS A 33 20.28 -19.06 -18.21
CA LYS A 33 20.67 -19.38 -16.82
C LYS A 33 22.13 -19.80 -16.68
N LYS A 34 23.00 -19.38 -17.61
CA LYS A 34 24.42 -19.79 -17.65
C LYS A 34 25.31 -18.99 -16.69
N ARG A 35 24.79 -17.92 -16.10
CA ARG A 35 25.37 -17.37 -14.88
C ARG A 35 24.89 -18.22 -13.71
N LYS A 36 25.69 -19.24 -13.37
CA LYS A 36 25.91 -19.50 -11.94
C LYS A 36 26.31 -18.14 -11.36
N TYR A 37 25.67 -17.71 -10.27
CA TYR A 37 26.09 -16.53 -9.53
C TYR A 37 27.58 -16.70 -9.24
N ILE A 38 28.42 -16.06 -10.05
CA ILE A 38 29.87 -16.07 -9.88
C ILE A 38 30.13 -14.86 -9.01
N GLU A 39 30.77 -15.19 -7.89
CA GLU A 39 31.35 -14.31 -6.90
C GLU A 39 30.33 -13.63 -5.97
N GLU A 40 30.14 -14.29 -4.82
CA GLU A 40 29.95 -13.63 -3.53
C GLU A 40 31.09 -12.60 -3.33
N GLU A 41 31.05 -11.49 -4.04
CA GLU A 41 31.74 -10.29 -3.58
C GLU A 41 30.92 -9.77 -2.40
N THR A 42 31.43 -10.02 -1.19
CA THR A 42 31.02 -9.29 0.00
C THR A 42 31.37 -7.82 -0.18
N ILE A 43 30.44 -7.08 -0.78
CA ILE A 43 30.46 -5.63 -0.80
C ILE A 43 30.12 -5.21 0.63
N GLU A 44 31.08 -4.64 1.35
CA GLU A 44 30.83 -4.06 2.67
C GLU A 44 29.97 -2.79 2.46
N VAL A 45 28.64 -2.96 2.51
CA VAL A 45 27.68 -1.85 2.37
C VAL A 45 27.75 -1.03 3.64
N GLN A 46 28.53 0.05 3.61
CA GLN A 46 28.50 1.06 4.65
C GLN A 46 27.18 1.84 4.55
N GLY A 47 26.21 1.41 5.36
CA GLY A 47 24.95 2.12 5.57
C GLY A 47 23.86 1.83 4.52
N ASN A 48 22.89 1.00 4.95
CA ASN A 48 21.46 1.08 4.59
C ASN A 48 20.92 0.21 3.42
N CYS A 49 21.66 -0.76 2.87
CA CYS A 49 21.09 -1.67 1.84
C CYS A 49 20.68 -3.06 2.34
N ASN A 50 20.08 -3.17 3.53
CA ASN A 50 19.56 -4.47 4.02
C ASN A 50 18.06 -4.71 3.74
N VAL A 51 17.38 -3.77 3.06
CA VAL A 51 15.91 -3.85 2.81
C VAL A 51 15.56 -4.67 1.56
N ILE A 52 16.50 -4.83 0.61
CA ILE A 52 16.19 -5.42 -0.70
C ILE A 52 16.43 -6.94 -0.74
N ILE A 53 17.35 -7.48 0.07
CA ILE A 53 17.74 -8.90 0.04
C ILE A 53 17.00 -9.74 1.07
N GLU A 54 16.70 -9.18 2.24
CA GLU A 54 15.90 -9.90 3.20
C GLU A 54 14.41 -9.76 2.84
N LYS A 55 13.71 -10.89 2.84
CA LYS A 55 12.25 -10.98 2.95
C LYS A 55 11.75 -10.41 4.28
N LEU A 56 12.28 -9.26 4.71
CA LEU A 56 11.74 -8.46 5.78
C LEU A 56 10.54 -7.73 5.20
N ILE A 57 9.40 -8.43 5.21
CA ILE A 57 8.21 -7.76 5.74
C ILE A 57 8.72 -7.05 7.00
N PRO A 58 8.77 -5.71 7.04
CA PRO A 58 9.20 -5.02 8.24
C PRO A 58 8.44 -5.66 9.39
N PRO A 59 9.11 -6.07 10.49
CA PRO A 59 8.43 -6.76 11.58
C PRO A 59 7.17 -5.96 11.84
N LYS A 60 5.99 -6.58 11.63
CA LYS A 60 4.73 -5.86 11.74
C LYS A 60 4.82 -5.14 13.07
N LEU A 61 4.93 -3.81 13.03
CA LEU A 61 4.73 -3.01 14.23
C LEU A 61 3.45 -3.56 14.79
N LYS A 62 3.51 -4.08 16.02
CA LYS A 62 2.39 -4.72 16.69
C LYS A 62 1.18 -3.87 16.34
N ASP A 63 0.27 -4.40 15.51
CA ASP A 63 -0.83 -3.60 15.01
C ASP A 63 -1.41 -2.97 16.27
N LEU A 64 -1.49 -1.64 16.31
CA LEU A 64 -2.08 -0.95 17.47
C LEU A 64 -3.51 -1.44 17.71
N GLY A 65 -4.04 -2.26 16.79
CA GLY A 65 -5.39 -2.72 16.72
C GLY A 65 -6.27 -1.53 16.42
N SER A 66 -7.49 -1.62 16.89
CA SER A 66 -8.32 -0.45 17.03
C SER A 66 -7.94 0.29 18.31
N PHE A 67 -7.59 1.57 18.19
CA PHE A 67 -7.36 2.44 19.34
C PHE A 67 -8.43 3.51 19.41
N THR A 68 -8.59 4.16 20.56
CA THR A 68 -9.58 5.23 20.69
C THR A 68 -8.89 6.57 20.87
N ILE A 69 -9.37 7.59 20.16
CA ILE A 69 -8.90 8.98 20.31
C ILE A 69 -10.04 9.87 20.77
N PRO A 70 -9.78 10.85 21.65
CA PRO A 70 -10.78 11.86 21.96
C PRO A 70 -11.10 12.68 20.71
N TYR A 71 -12.37 13.07 20.53
CA TYR A 71 -12.77 13.86 19.36
C TYR A 71 -13.96 14.78 19.64
N THR A 72 -14.05 15.80 18.80
CA THR A 72 -15.10 16.82 18.79
C THR A 72 -15.64 16.94 17.37
N ILE A 73 -16.94 17.18 17.22
CA ILE A 73 -17.54 17.53 15.93
C ILE A 73 -18.08 18.96 16.04
N GLY A 74 -17.48 19.87 15.28
CA GLY A 74 -17.68 21.30 15.52
C GLY A 74 -17.33 21.64 16.96
N ASN A 75 -18.28 22.21 17.70
CA ASN A 75 -18.13 22.56 19.12
C ASN A 75 -18.65 21.49 20.10
N ILE A 76 -19.13 20.34 19.60
CA ILE A 76 -19.69 19.28 20.44
C ILE A 76 -18.57 18.31 20.82
N TYR A 77 -18.32 18.14 22.12
CA TYR A 77 -17.45 17.10 22.64
C TYR A 77 -18.19 15.77 22.70
N VAL A 78 -17.67 14.76 21.99
CA VAL A 78 -18.35 13.47 21.83
C VAL A 78 -17.71 12.37 22.70
N GLY A 79 -16.53 12.63 23.26
CA GLY A 79 -15.77 11.62 23.98
C GLY A 79 -14.74 10.99 23.06
N LYS A 80 -14.80 9.68 22.83
CA LYS A 80 -13.75 8.92 22.11
C LYS A 80 -14.29 8.22 20.85
N ALA A 81 -13.54 8.30 19.75
CA ALA A 81 -13.80 7.58 18.50
C ALA A 81 -12.86 6.40 18.36
N LEU A 82 -13.37 5.29 17.83
CA LEU A 82 -12.56 4.14 17.45
C LEU A 82 -11.86 4.43 16.11
N ILE A 83 -10.54 4.27 16.09
CA ILE A 83 -9.73 4.35 14.88
C ILE A 83 -9.38 2.93 14.45
N ASP A 84 -9.90 2.53 13.30
CA ASP A 84 -9.58 1.29 12.63
C ASP A 84 -8.85 1.62 11.33
N LEU A 85 -7.53 1.36 11.29
CA LEU A 85 -6.71 1.60 10.11
C LEU A 85 -7.03 0.62 8.96
N GLY A 86 -7.74 -0.47 9.25
CA GLY A 86 -8.26 -1.40 8.26
C GLY A 86 -9.60 -0.98 7.66
N ALA A 87 -10.28 0.01 8.24
CA ALA A 87 -11.56 0.50 7.73
C ALA A 87 -11.34 1.53 6.61
N SER A 88 -12.01 1.31 5.47
CA SER A 88 -11.95 2.23 4.32
C SER A 88 -12.93 3.41 4.42
N ILE A 89 -13.80 3.41 5.43
CA ILE A 89 -14.85 4.42 5.62
C ILE A 89 -15.00 4.78 7.09
N ASN A 90 -15.49 6.00 7.35
CA ASN A 90 -15.85 6.44 8.69
C ASN A 90 -17.34 6.18 8.95
N LEU A 91 -17.65 5.67 10.15
CA LEU A 91 -19.02 5.42 10.59
C LEU A 91 -19.37 6.33 11.76
N MET A 92 -20.58 6.87 11.73
CA MET A 92 -21.18 7.64 12.83
C MET A 92 -22.53 7.01 13.18
N PRO A 93 -22.82 6.72 14.46
CA PRO A 93 -24.14 6.29 14.87
C PRO A 93 -25.21 7.34 14.56
N LEU A 94 -26.41 6.89 14.16
CA LEU A 94 -27.52 7.81 13.88
C LEU A 94 -27.95 8.61 15.11
N SER A 95 -27.85 8.03 16.31
CA SER A 95 -28.12 8.75 17.57
C SER A 95 -27.24 9.98 17.70
N MET A 96 -25.96 9.83 17.35
CA MET A 96 -24.98 10.89 17.43
C MET A 96 -25.19 11.94 16.33
N PHE A 97 -25.57 11.52 15.12
CA PHE A 97 -25.97 12.45 14.07
C PHE A 97 -27.13 13.36 14.51
N LYS A 98 -28.12 12.81 15.23
CA LYS A 98 -29.27 13.59 15.74
C LYS A 98 -28.90 14.63 16.79
N GLU A 99 -27.78 14.46 17.47
CA GLU A 99 -27.27 15.43 18.45
C GLU A 99 -26.53 16.61 17.79
N ILE A 100 -26.12 16.44 16.52
CA ILE A 100 -25.43 17.50 15.78
C ILE A 100 -26.48 18.36 15.06
N GLU A 101 -26.71 19.55 15.59
CA GLU A 101 -27.63 20.52 14.98
C GLU A 101 -27.10 21.04 13.64
N GLY A 102 -28.01 21.26 12.69
CA GLY A 102 -27.70 21.90 11.40
C GLY A 102 -27.07 21.00 10.34
N LEU A 103 -26.93 19.69 10.59
CA LEU A 103 -26.56 18.73 9.55
C LEU A 103 -27.80 18.21 8.81
N GLU A 104 -27.73 18.18 7.49
CA GLU A 104 -28.73 17.57 6.62
C GLU A 104 -28.17 16.27 6.02
N LEU A 105 -28.88 15.16 6.21
CA LEU A 105 -28.56 13.90 5.55
C LEU A 105 -29.14 13.90 4.14
N LYS A 106 -28.27 13.82 3.14
CA LYS A 106 -28.68 13.49 1.78
C LYS A 106 -28.83 11.97 1.65
N PRO A 107 -30.03 11.46 1.32
CA PRO A 107 -30.24 10.04 1.09
C PRO A 107 -29.25 9.53 0.05
N THR A 108 -28.43 8.56 0.46
CA THR A 108 -27.40 8.00 -0.40
C THR A 108 -27.53 6.49 -0.40
N ARG A 109 -27.81 5.90 -1.56
CA ARG A 109 -27.91 4.43 -1.69
C ARG A 109 -26.52 3.83 -1.54
N MET A 110 -26.28 3.20 -0.39
CA MET A 110 -25.02 2.53 -0.07
C MET A 110 -25.30 1.26 0.73
N THR A 111 -24.53 0.21 0.42
CA THR A 111 -24.52 -1.05 1.15
C THR A 111 -23.12 -1.27 1.69
N LEU A 112 -23.03 -1.61 2.97
CA LEU A 112 -21.78 -1.88 3.67
C LEU A 112 -21.68 -3.36 3.96
N GLN A 113 -20.55 -3.96 3.61
CA GLN A 113 -20.22 -5.32 4.05
C GLN A 113 -19.23 -5.21 5.21
N LEU A 114 -19.61 -5.77 6.35
CA LEU A 114 -18.77 -5.79 7.54
C LEU A 114 -17.79 -6.98 7.50
N ALA A 115 -16.83 -7.02 8.43
CA ALA A 115 -15.84 -8.09 8.51
C ALA A 115 -16.46 -9.48 8.77
N ASP A 116 -17.61 -9.54 9.41
CA ASP A 116 -18.42 -10.76 9.61
C ASP A 116 -19.24 -11.15 8.37
N ARG A 117 -19.01 -10.45 7.24
CA ARG A 117 -19.71 -10.56 5.96
C ARG A 117 -21.19 -10.15 6.01
N SER A 118 -21.68 -9.62 7.13
CA SER A 118 -23.04 -9.08 7.20
C SER A 118 -23.16 -7.85 6.32
N LEU A 119 -24.33 -7.72 5.68
CA LEU A 119 -24.68 -6.55 4.90
C LEU A 119 -25.49 -5.59 5.75
N LYS A 120 -25.05 -4.33 5.82
CA LYS A 120 -25.76 -3.23 6.45
C LYS A 120 -26.16 -2.21 5.40
N TYR A 121 -27.40 -1.79 5.49
CA TYR A 121 -27.95 -0.73 4.67
C TYR A 121 -27.95 0.54 5.49
N ARG A 122 -27.56 1.66 4.86
CA ARG A 122 -27.66 2.96 5.52
C ARG A 122 -29.14 3.29 5.72
N ASN A 123 -29.53 3.58 6.95
CA ASN A 123 -30.84 4.16 7.24
C ASN A 123 -30.70 5.68 7.10
N GLY A 124 -31.30 6.26 6.06
CA GLY A 124 -31.20 7.69 5.72
C GLY A 124 -30.85 7.94 4.27
#